data_AF-A0A838SJV0-F1
#
_entry.id   AF-A0A838SJV0-F1
#
_cell.length_a   1.000
_cell.length_b   1.000
_cell.length_c   1.000
_cell.angle_alpha   90.00
_cell.angle_beta   90.00
_cell.angle_gamma   90.00
#
_symmetry.space_group_name_H-M   'P 1'
#
loop_
_entity.id
_entity.type
_entity.pdbx_description
1 polymer ?
#
loop_
_entity_poly.entity_id
_entity_poly.type
_entity_poly.pdbx_seq_one_letter_code
_entity_poly.pdbx_strand_id
1 'polypeptide(L)'
;GRAMLNALVAGERNPQVLAQLARTAMRRKIGALEEAFIGHFTDHHAFLIGRMLERIDALQADIAAVEARIEEQIAPFADAVERLDEITGIGRTAAHVIIAEIGVDMSRFPTPNHLASWARFAPGVKESAGRKKGIGTTGHGNPYLARVLGEAAVAASRTPTFLGERYRRIARRRGKKKAIVAVGRSILIIIWHLLSDPDAHYQDLGPDFYDHRISPERLKRNHVRELEALGYKVTLEPAP
;
A
#
# COMPACT_ATOMS: atom_id res chain seq x y z
N GLY A 1 10.79 -27.37 7.45
CA GLY A 1 9.78 -27.81 6.46
C GLY A 1 10.48 -28.49 5.30
N ARG A 2 11.01 -27.69 4.35
CA ARG A 2 11.59 -28.20 3.10
C ARG A 2 12.62 -29.33 3.25
N ALA A 3 13.59 -29.20 4.15
CA ALA A 3 14.61 -30.24 4.37
C ALA A 3 14.02 -31.60 4.76
N MET A 4 12.98 -31.61 5.62
CA MET A 4 12.27 -32.83 6.02
C MET A 4 11.52 -33.46 4.86
N LEU A 5 10.84 -32.65 4.04
CA LEU A 5 10.12 -33.14 2.86
C LEU A 5 11.09 -33.69 1.81
N ASN A 6 12.23 -33.04 1.58
CA ASN A 6 13.27 -33.56 0.69
C ASN A 6 13.84 -34.89 1.21
N ALA A 7 14.06 -35.03 2.51
CA ALA A 7 14.54 -36.28 3.11
C ALA A 7 13.50 -37.42 2.96
N LEU A 8 12.21 -37.13 3.17
CA LEU A 8 11.12 -38.07 2.87
C LEU A 8 11.12 -38.49 1.39
N VAL A 9 11.30 -37.54 0.47
CA VAL A 9 11.39 -37.85 -0.97
C VAL A 9 12.62 -38.71 -1.28
N ALA A 10 13.74 -38.46 -0.60
CA ALA A 10 14.99 -39.20 -0.75
C ALA A 10 15.00 -40.60 -0.10
N GLY A 11 13.89 -41.00 0.55
CA GLY A 11 13.75 -42.34 1.14
C GLY A 11 13.98 -42.42 2.65
N GLU A 12 14.28 -41.32 3.33
CA GLU A 12 14.38 -41.33 4.79
C GLU A 12 12.99 -41.54 5.42
N ARG A 13 12.91 -42.43 6.41
CA ARG A 13 11.68 -42.80 7.12
C ARG A 13 11.83 -42.76 8.63
N ASN A 14 13.04 -42.60 9.15
CA ASN A 14 13.31 -42.52 10.58
C ASN A 14 12.75 -41.20 11.14
N PRO A 15 11.73 -41.26 12.03
CA PRO A 15 11.10 -40.05 12.58
C PRO A 15 12.06 -39.14 13.33
N GLN A 16 13.01 -39.70 14.07
CA GLN A 16 14.01 -38.93 14.82
C GLN A 16 14.96 -38.20 13.87
N VAL A 17 15.43 -38.86 12.80
CA VAL A 17 16.31 -38.24 11.79
C VAL A 17 15.57 -37.10 11.09
N LEU A 18 14.34 -37.33 10.65
CA LEU A 18 13.52 -36.31 10.00
C LEU A 18 13.26 -35.12 10.92
N ALA A 19 12.82 -35.35 12.16
CA ALA A 19 12.52 -34.27 13.11
C ALA A 19 13.74 -33.38 13.40
N GLN A 20 14.95 -33.94 13.38
CA GLN A 20 16.17 -33.15 13.60
C GLN A 20 16.50 -32.15 12.48
N LEU A 21 15.93 -32.33 11.28
CA LEU A 21 16.02 -31.35 10.18
C LEU A 21 15.13 -30.11 10.40
N ALA A 22 14.42 -30.02 11.53
CA ALA A 22 13.68 -28.83 11.91
C ALA A 22 14.59 -27.61 12.11
N ARG A 23 14.12 -26.45 11.61
CA ARG A 23 14.83 -25.16 11.72
C ARG A 23 14.02 -24.16 12.54
N THR A 24 14.69 -23.23 13.23
CA THR A 24 14.09 -22.09 13.93
C THR A 24 12.99 -22.51 14.92
N ALA A 25 11.80 -21.90 14.87
CA ALA A 25 10.68 -22.16 15.76
C ALA A 25 10.22 -23.63 15.76
N MET A 26 10.44 -24.37 14.66
CA MET A 26 10.07 -25.79 14.57
C MET A 26 10.94 -26.70 15.45
N ARG A 27 12.15 -26.27 15.86
CA ARG A 27 12.99 -27.07 16.78
C ARG A 27 12.34 -27.25 18.15
N ARG A 28 11.51 -26.31 18.59
CA ARG A 28 10.74 -26.43 19.83
C ARG A 28 9.66 -27.52 19.77
N LYS A 29 9.38 -28.04 18.56
CA LYS A 29 8.31 -29.02 18.29
C LYS A 29 8.85 -30.40 17.88
N ILE A 30 10.11 -30.72 18.19
CA ILE A 30 10.73 -31.99 17.76
C ILE A 30 9.90 -33.20 18.19
N GLY A 31 9.45 -33.30 19.44
CA GLY A 31 8.63 -34.44 19.88
C GLY A 31 7.33 -34.60 19.06
N ALA A 32 6.63 -33.50 18.80
CA ALA A 32 5.44 -33.52 17.95
C ALA A 32 5.75 -33.84 16.47
N LEU A 33 6.95 -33.52 16.00
CA LEU A 33 7.39 -33.88 14.64
C LEU A 33 7.74 -35.37 14.53
N GLU A 34 8.42 -35.92 15.54
CA GLU A 34 8.67 -37.36 15.63
C GLU A 34 7.34 -38.13 15.57
N GLU A 35 6.35 -37.73 16.38
CA GLU A 35 5.00 -38.29 16.33
C GLU A 35 4.35 -38.13 14.95
N ALA A 36 4.46 -36.96 14.32
CA ALA A 36 3.88 -36.71 13.00
C ALA A 36 4.50 -37.53 11.87
N PHE A 37 5.75 -37.99 12.02
CA PHE A 37 6.42 -38.87 11.05
C PHE A 37 6.17 -40.36 11.33
N ILE A 38 5.54 -40.71 12.45
CA ILE A 38 5.03 -42.07 12.70
C ILE A 38 3.71 -42.22 11.93
N GLY A 39 3.78 -42.84 10.74
CA GLY A 39 2.61 -43.03 9.89
C GLY A 39 2.92 -43.75 8.58
N HIS A 40 1.91 -43.88 7.74
CA HIS A 40 2.03 -44.59 6.47
C HIS A 40 2.50 -43.65 5.34
N PHE A 41 3.82 -43.48 5.23
CA PHE A 41 4.44 -42.74 4.13
C PHE A 41 5.07 -43.71 3.12
N THR A 42 4.42 -43.85 1.97
CA THR A 42 4.85 -44.77 0.90
C THR A 42 5.66 -44.04 -0.16
N ASP A 43 6.28 -44.82 -1.05
CA ASP A 43 7.00 -44.28 -2.20
C ASP A 43 6.07 -43.57 -3.19
N HIS A 44 4.77 -43.91 -3.20
CA HIS A 44 3.77 -43.14 -3.94
C HIS A 44 3.61 -41.72 -3.38
N HIS A 45 3.57 -41.57 -2.05
CA HIS A 45 3.55 -40.24 -1.41
C HIS A 45 4.86 -39.49 -1.66
N ALA A 46 6.00 -40.18 -1.58
CA ALA A 46 7.30 -39.61 -1.92
C ALA A 46 7.33 -39.06 -3.35
N PHE A 47 6.82 -39.83 -4.31
CA PHE A 47 6.71 -39.41 -5.71
C PHE A 47 5.85 -38.14 -5.86
N LEU A 48 4.63 -38.13 -5.30
CA LEU A 48 3.73 -36.96 -5.40
C LEU A 48 4.33 -35.70 -4.77
N ILE A 49 4.90 -35.81 -3.57
CA ILE A 49 5.57 -34.68 -2.91
C ILE A 49 6.77 -34.22 -3.73
N GLY A 50 7.59 -35.14 -4.25
CA GLY A 50 8.70 -34.82 -5.15
C GLY A 50 8.25 -33.94 -6.32
N ARG A 51 7.19 -34.34 -7.03
CA ARG A 51 6.62 -33.57 -8.15
C ARG A 51 6.11 -32.19 -7.74
N MET A 52 5.50 -32.07 -6.55
CA MET A 52 5.04 -30.78 -6.03
C MET A 52 6.22 -29.86 -5.66
N LEU A 53 7.26 -30.42 -5.04
CA LEU A 53 8.46 -29.70 -4.63
C LEU A 53 9.26 -29.20 -5.84
N GLU A 54 9.43 -30.03 -6.87
CA GLU A 54 10.04 -29.64 -8.15
C GLU A 54 9.27 -28.50 -8.81
N ARG A 55 7.94 -28.52 -8.78
CA ARG A 55 7.12 -27.43 -9.32
C ARG A 55 7.29 -26.13 -8.53
N ILE A 56 7.41 -26.22 -7.21
CA ILE A 56 7.70 -25.04 -6.37
C ILE A 56 9.06 -24.47 -6.74
N ASP A 57 10.08 -25.31 -6.90
CA ASP A 57 11.43 -24.86 -7.24
C ASP A 57 11.47 -24.20 -8.63
N ALA A 58 10.78 -24.78 -9.61
CA ALA A 58 10.65 -24.20 -10.94
C ALA A 58 9.98 -22.82 -10.90
N LEU A 59 8.85 -22.68 -10.17
CA LEU A 59 8.18 -21.40 -10.01
C LEU A 59 9.05 -20.38 -9.26
N GLN A 60 9.84 -20.81 -8.29
CA GLN A 60 10.80 -19.93 -7.60
C GLN A 60 11.91 -19.45 -8.53
N ALA A 61 12.41 -20.32 -9.41
CA ALA A 61 13.39 -19.93 -10.43
C ALA A 61 12.78 -18.95 -11.44
N ASP A 62 11.55 -19.18 -11.90
CA ASP A 62 10.84 -18.28 -12.80
C ASP A 62 10.61 -16.91 -12.16
N ILE A 63 10.19 -16.87 -10.88
CA ILE A 63 10.03 -15.63 -10.12
C ILE A 63 11.36 -14.87 -10.05
N ALA A 64 12.45 -15.54 -9.69
CA ALA A 64 13.76 -14.91 -9.59
C ALA A 64 14.24 -14.35 -10.94
N ALA A 65 13.99 -15.08 -12.04
CA ALA A 65 14.32 -14.62 -13.39
C ALA A 65 13.52 -13.36 -13.78
N VAL A 66 12.22 -13.32 -13.44
CA VAL A 66 11.36 -12.16 -13.70
C VAL A 66 11.76 -10.97 -12.81
N GLU A 67 12.06 -11.19 -11.54
CA GLU A 67 12.55 -10.16 -10.61
C GLU A 67 13.85 -9.53 -11.13
N ALA A 68 14.81 -10.34 -11.59
CA ALA A 68 16.04 -9.85 -12.19
C ALA A 68 15.76 -8.99 -13.44
N ARG A 69 14.84 -9.43 -14.31
CA ARG A 69 14.45 -8.64 -15.48
C ARG A 69 13.74 -7.35 -15.10
N ILE A 70 12.91 -7.34 -14.06
CA ILE A 70 12.27 -6.10 -13.57
C ILE A 70 13.35 -5.12 -13.10
N GLU A 71 14.37 -5.57 -12.37
CA GLU A 71 15.46 -4.72 -11.90
C GLU A 71 16.25 -4.11 -13.08
N GLU A 72 16.54 -4.90 -14.12
CA GLU A 72 17.17 -4.39 -15.34
C GLU A 72 16.32 -3.31 -16.04
N GLN A 73 14.99 -3.50 -16.08
CA GLN A 73 14.07 -2.56 -16.74
C GLN A 73 13.84 -1.30 -15.91
N ILE A 74 13.90 -1.39 -14.58
CA ILE A 74 13.69 -0.24 -13.70
C ILE A 74 14.96 0.59 -13.48
N ALA A 75 16.15 0.01 -13.70
CA ALA A 75 17.43 0.67 -13.49
C ALA A 75 17.55 2.07 -14.13
N PRO A 76 17.06 2.34 -15.37
CA PRO A 76 17.06 3.69 -15.94
C PRO A 76 16.21 4.72 -15.19
N PHE A 77 15.32 4.26 -14.32
CA PHE A 77 14.38 5.07 -13.54
C PHE A 77 14.68 5.02 -12.03
N ALA A 78 15.86 4.57 -11.63
CA ALA A 78 16.23 4.41 -10.21
C ALA A 78 16.01 5.70 -9.40
N ASP A 79 16.43 6.85 -9.93
CA ASP A 79 16.23 8.15 -9.24
C ASP A 79 14.74 8.49 -9.07
N ALA A 80 13.90 8.16 -10.05
CA ALA A 80 12.46 8.33 -9.93
C ALA A 80 11.89 7.38 -8.87
N VAL A 81 12.35 6.13 -8.81
CA VAL A 81 11.95 5.16 -7.78
C VAL A 81 12.27 5.68 -6.39
N GLU A 82 13.50 6.15 -6.15
CA GLU A 82 13.90 6.67 -4.84
C GLU A 82 13.04 7.86 -4.42
N ARG A 83 12.80 8.82 -5.32
CA ARG A 83 11.97 9.99 -5.00
C ARG A 83 10.51 9.62 -4.75
N LEU A 84 9.98 8.60 -5.41
CA LEU A 84 8.64 8.09 -5.10
C LEU A 84 8.60 7.34 -3.76
N ASP A 85 9.67 6.63 -3.39
CA ASP A 85 9.83 5.91 -2.11
C ASP A 85 9.87 6.87 -0.91
N GLU A 86 10.29 8.12 -1.10
CA GLU A 86 10.20 9.17 -0.07
C GLU A 86 8.75 9.43 0.39
N ILE A 87 7.76 9.21 -0.50
CA ILE A 87 6.35 9.46 -0.18
C ILE A 87 5.89 8.44 0.86
N THR A 88 5.48 8.92 2.03
CA THR A 88 5.00 8.04 3.11
C THR A 88 3.91 7.08 2.61
N GLY A 89 4.18 5.78 2.73
CA GLY A 89 3.29 4.71 2.34
C GLY A 89 3.56 4.13 0.95
N ILE A 90 4.41 4.76 0.13
CA ILE A 90 4.97 4.17 -1.07
C ILE A 90 6.28 3.49 -0.68
N GLY A 91 6.43 2.22 -1.09
CA GLY A 91 7.68 1.48 -1.05
C GLY A 91 8.26 1.34 -2.46
N ARG A 92 9.53 0.95 -2.63
CA ARG A 92 10.15 0.65 -3.94
C ARG A 92 9.27 -0.18 -4.88
N THR A 93 8.70 -1.29 -4.42
CA THR A 93 7.82 -2.13 -5.24
C THR A 93 6.57 -1.37 -5.71
N ALA A 94 5.99 -0.52 -4.86
CA ALA A 94 4.88 0.35 -5.24
C ALA A 94 5.31 1.39 -6.28
N ALA A 95 6.49 1.98 -6.12
CA ALA A 95 7.08 2.91 -7.10
C ALA A 95 7.31 2.23 -8.46
N HIS A 96 7.80 0.99 -8.50
CA HIS A 96 7.98 0.21 -9.74
C HIS A 96 6.65 0.07 -10.49
N VAL A 97 5.58 -0.32 -9.78
CA VAL A 97 4.25 -0.45 -10.38
C VAL A 97 3.73 0.90 -10.86
N ILE A 98 3.89 1.96 -10.06
CA ILE A 98 3.46 3.31 -10.45
C ILE A 98 4.14 3.73 -11.77
N ILE A 99 5.47 3.60 -11.85
CA ILE A 99 6.25 3.94 -13.05
C ILE A 99 5.83 3.07 -14.24
N ALA A 100 5.60 1.77 -14.04
CA ALA A 100 5.14 0.89 -15.11
C ALA A 100 3.77 1.30 -15.67
N GLU A 101 2.86 1.80 -14.82
CA GLU A 101 1.50 2.15 -15.25
C GLU A 101 1.38 3.56 -15.83
N ILE A 102 2.15 4.53 -15.34
CA ILE A 102 2.01 5.96 -15.74
C ILE A 102 3.22 6.49 -16.53
N GLY A 103 4.36 5.82 -16.47
CA GLY A 103 5.65 6.31 -16.99
C GLY A 103 6.26 7.41 -16.14
N VAL A 104 7.40 7.94 -16.59
CA VAL A 104 8.06 9.10 -15.97
C VAL A 104 7.82 10.42 -16.71
N ASP A 105 7.38 10.34 -17.97
CA ASP A 105 7.08 11.52 -18.78
C ASP A 105 5.73 12.13 -18.41
N MET A 106 5.77 13.19 -17.59
CA MET A 106 4.57 13.92 -17.14
C MET A 106 4.00 14.88 -18.19
N SER A 107 4.65 15.09 -19.35
CA SER A 107 4.09 15.90 -20.45
C SER A 107 2.80 15.28 -21.01
N ARG A 108 2.64 13.96 -20.88
CA ARG A 108 1.41 13.21 -21.20
C ARG A 108 0.21 13.62 -20.34
N PHE A 109 0.46 14.24 -19.19
CA PHE A 109 -0.55 14.74 -18.28
C PHE A 109 -0.32 16.23 -18.01
N PRO A 110 -0.94 17.15 -18.78
CA PRO A 110 -0.64 18.58 -18.70
C PRO A 110 -0.80 19.22 -17.31
N THR A 111 -1.61 18.60 -16.45
CA THR A 111 -1.74 19.00 -15.04
C THR A 111 -1.89 17.75 -14.17
N PRO A 112 -1.60 17.83 -12.86
CA PRO A 112 -1.80 16.70 -11.94
C PRO A 112 -3.27 16.24 -11.90
N ASN A 113 -4.21 17.12 -12.24
CA ASN A 113 -5.63 16.78 -12.34
C ASN A 113 -5.92 15.84 -13.52
N HIS A 114 -5.16 15.91 -14.62
CA HIS A 114 -5.28 14.98 -15.73
C HIS A 114 -4.85 13.58 -15.32
N LEU A 115 -3.71 13.45 -14.62
CA LEU A 115 -3.26 12.16 -14.07
C LEU A 115 -4.30 11.58 -13.10
N ALA A 116 -4.78 12.39 -12.15
CA ALA A 116 -5.78 11.94 -11.20
C ALA A 116 -7.13 11.57 -11.84
N SER A 117 -7.50 12.25 -12.93
CA SER A 117 -8.69 11.92 -13.72
C SER A 117 -8.51 10.59 -14.47
N TRP A 118 -7.38 10.43 -15.16
CA TRP A 118 -7.01 9.22 -15.89
C TRP A 118 -6.98 7.99 -14.98
N ALA A 119 -6.37 8.11 -13.80
CA ALA A 119 -6.33 7.06 -12.78
C ALA A 119 -7.68 6.77 -12.11
N ARG A 120 -8.74 7.54 -12.42
CA ARG A 120 -10.06 7.49 -11.77
C ARG A 120 -10.01 7.78 -10.27
N PHE A 121 -9.13 8.69 -9.83
CA PHE A 121 -9.10 9.29 -8.50
C PHE A 121 -9.67 10.72 -8.51
N ALA A 122 -10.61 10.98 -9.41
CA ALA A 122 -11.37 12.22 -9.52
C ALA A 122 -12.88 11.91 -9.50
N PRO A 123 -13.72 12.75 -8.86
CA PRO A 123 -15.17 12.55 -8.89
C PRO A 123 -15.67 12.57 -10.33
N GLY A 124 -16.39 11.54 -10.74
CA GLY A 124 -17.05 11.51 -12.05
C GLY A 124 -18.27 12.44 -12.06
N VAL A 125 -18.54 13.07 -13.20
CA VAL A 125 -19.82 13.75 -13.45
C VAL A 125 -20.71 12.79 -14.23
N LYS A 126 -21.90 12.49 -13.69
CA LYS A 126 -22.95 11.76 -14.42
C LYS A 126 -23.99 12.77 -14.84
N GLU A 127 -23.92 13.23 -16.07
CA GLU A 127 -24.84 14.22 -16.62
C GLU A 127 -25.25 13.81 -18.04
N SER A 128 -26.51 14.03 -18.37
CA SER A 128 -27.07 13.75 -19.69
C SER A 128 -28.09 14.84 -19.99
N ALA A 129 -27.95 15.49 -21.16
CA ALA A 129 -28.81 16.59 -21.59
C ALA A 129 -29.02 17.67 -20.50
N GLY A 130 -27.95 18.11 -19.84
CA GLY A 130 -28.01 19.17 -18.82
C GLY A 130 -28.59 18.74 -17.46
N ARG A 131 -28.92 17.44 -17.27
CA ARG A 131 -29.46 16.92 -16.01
C ARG A 131 -28.48 15.99 -15.32
N LYS A 132 -28.18 16.31 -14.05
CA LYS A 132 -27.38 15.45 -13.15
C LYS A 132 -28.12 14.13 -12.89
N LYS A 133 -27.49 13.01 -13.26
CA LYS A 133 -27.97 11.65 -13.02
C LYS A 133 -27.25 11.04 -11.80
N GLY A 134 -27.78 11.32 -10.62
CA GLY A 134 -27.31 10.72 -9.35
C GLY A 134 -25.89 11.12 -8.94
N ILE A 135 -25.33 10.36 -7.99
CA ILE A 135 -23.96 10.58 -7.50
C ILE A 135 -22.99 9.89 -8.46
N GLY A 136 -22.09 10.67 -9.06
CA GLY A 136 -21.00 10.14 -9.88
C GLY A 136 -20.03 9.32 -9.04
N THR A 137 -19.75 8.11 -9.48
CA THR A 137 -18.66 7.29 -8.95
C THR A 137 -17.38 7.64 -9.70
N THR A 138 -16.23 7.41 -9.06
CA THR A 138 -14.92 7.49 -9.71
C THR A 138 -14.81 6.56 -10.92
N GLY A 139 -15.55 5.44 -10.92
CA GLY A 139 -15.48 4.42 -11.96
C GLY A 139 -14.34 3.43 -11.70
N HIS A 140 -14.02 2.60 -12.70
CA HIS A 140 -12.88 1.69 -12.66
C HIS A 140 -11.72 2.31 -13.44
N GLY A 141 -10.63 2.61 -12.73
CA GLY A 141 -9.36 3.03 -13.34
C GLY A 141 -8.46 1.83 -13.58
N ASN A 142 -7.18 2.09 -13.81
CA ASN A 142 -6.17 1.04 -13.87
C ASN A 142 -6.14 0.24 -12.54
N PRO A 143 -6.41 -1.08 -12.55
CA PRO A 143 -6.54 -1.86 -11.32
C PRO A 143 -5.22 -2.05 -10.57
N TYR A 144 -4.08 -2.07 -11.27
CA TYR A 144 -2.76 -2.18 -10.66
C TYR A 144 -2.40 -0.89 -9.92
N LEU A 145 -2.53 0.25 -10.60
CA LEU A 145 -2.31 1.56 -9.98
C LEU A 145 -3.29 1.81 -8.81
N ALA A 146 -4.57 1.48 -8.98
CA ALA A 146 -5.57 1.67 -7.93
C ALA A 146 -5.31 0.82 -6.69
N ARG A 147 -4.81 -0.42 -6.87
CA ARG A 147 -4.40 -1.30 -5.76
C ARG A 147 -3.26 -0.67 -4.97
N VAL A 148 -2.18 -0.30 -5.67
CA VAL A 148 -0.97 0.26 -5.04
C VAL A 148 -1.26 1.57 -4.33
N LEU A 149 -2.02 2.49 -4.95
CA LEU A 149 -2.43 3.74 -4.29
C LEU A 149 -3.33 3.50 -3.07
N GLY A 150 -4.17 2.46 -3.13
CA GLY A 150 -5.02 2.05 -2.03
C GLY A 150 -4.21 1.55 -0.83
N GLU A 151 -3.25 0.67 -1.08
CA GLU A 151 -2.30 0.16 -0.09
C GLU A 151 -1.44 1.28 0.49
N ALA A 152 -0.91 2.17 -0.35
CA ALA A 152 -0.13 3.32 0.08
C ALA A 152 -0.92 4.26 0.99
N ALA A 153 -2.18 4.55 0.64
CA ALA A 153 -3.07 5.35 1.49
C ALA A 153 -3.36 4.68 2.85
N VAL A 154 -3.51 3.35 2.87
CA VAL A 154 -3.72 2.59 4.12
C VAL A 154 -2.43 2.54 4.96
N ALA A 155 -1.27 2.36 4.34
CA ALA A 155 0.02 2.41 5.02
C ALA A 155 0.24 3.79 5.65
N ALA A 156 0.09 4.86 4.88
CA ALA A 156 0.19 6.24 5.35
C ALA A 156 -0.77 6.53 6.52
N SER A 157 -1.98 5.97 6.51
CA SER A 157 -2.98 6.18 7.57
C SER A 157 -2.52 5.79 8.98
N ARG A 158 -1.53 4.89 9.08
CA ARG A 158 -0.98 4.37 10.33
C ARG A 158 0.22 5.17 10.83
N THR A 159 0.59 6.25 10.15
CA THR A 159 1.76 7.09 10.47
C THR A 159 1.32 8.49 10.92
N PRO A 160 2.13 9.17 11.77
CA PRO A 160 1.88 10.56 12.18
C PRO A 160 2.39 11.55 11.11
N THR A 161 1.88 11.45 9.88
CA THR A 161 2.30 12.28 8.73
C THR A 161 1.16 13.12 8.20
N PHE A 162 1.44 14.05 7.29
CA PHE A 162 0.44 14.86 6.59
C PHE A 162 -0.61 13.98 5.89
N LEU A 163 -0.17 12.96 5.14
CA LEU A 163 -1.06 12.04 4.43
C LEU A 163 -1.85 11.16 5.40
N GLY A 164 -1.22 10.72 6.49
CA GLY A 164 -1.87 9.96 7.56
C GLY A 164 -2.98 10.76 8.24
N GLU A 165 -2.72 12.02 8.58
CA GLU A 165 -3.72 12.88 9.21
C GLU A 165 -4.85 13.24 8.24
N ARG A 166 -4.52 13.51 6.97
CA ARG A 166 -5.53 13.71 5.92
C ARG A 166 -6.48 12.51 5.84
N TYR A 167 -5.94 11.29 5.87
CA TYR A 167 -6.75 10.07 5.88
C TYR A 167 -7.71 10.06 7.06
N ARG A 168 -7.19 10.19 8.29
CA ARG A 168 -7.98 10.07 9.53
C ARG A 168 -9.10 11.11 9.58
N ARG A 169 -8.84 12.36 9.21
CA ARG A 169 -9.85 13.44 9.14
C ARG A 169 -10.97 13.16 8.15
N ILE A 170 -10.67 12.55 7.01
CA ILE A 170 -11.69 12.22 6.01
C ILE A 170 -12.45 10.95 6.44
N ALA A 171 -11.74 9.96 6.96
CA ALA A 171 -12.33 8.70 7.41
C ALA A 171 -13.36 8.93 8.51
N ARG A 172 -13.05 9.79 9.49
CA ARG A 172 -13.97 10.14 10.58
C ARG A 172 -15.25 10.85 10.10
N ARG A 173 -15.17 11.64 9.02
CA ARG A 173 -16.31 12.41 8.49
C ARG A 173 -17.10 11.70 7.40
N ARG A 174 -16.46 10.86 6.58
CA ARG A 174 -17.03 10.34 5.32
C ARG A 174 -16.83 8.83 5.14
N GLY A 175 -16.13 8.16 6.05
CA GLY A 175 -15.84 6.73 6.01
C GLY A 175 -14.53 6.37 5.28
N LYS A 176 -14.00 5.19 5.63
CA LYS A 176 -12.67 4.69 5.19
C LYS A 176 -12.49 4.67 3.67
N LYS A 177 -13.48 4.14 2.93
CA LYS A 177 -13.40 4.04 1.45
C LYS A 177 -13.19 5.39 0.76
N LYS A 178 -13.89 6.44 1.22
CA LYS A 178 -13.74 7.80 0.67
C LYS A 178 -12.41 8.44 1.08
N ALA A 179 -11.88 8.09 2.25
CA ALA A 179 -10.56 8.53 2.70
C ALA A 179 -9.44 7.94 1.83
N ILE A 180 -9.48 6.64 1.53
CA ILE A 180 -8.52 5.96 0.64
C ILE A 180 -8.46 6.70 -0.71
N VAL A 181 -9.61 6.94 -1.35
CA VAL A 181 -9.65 7.64 -2.65
C VAL A 181 -9.13 9.08 -2.54
N ALA A 182 -9.46 9.80 -1.48
CA ALA A 182 -9.01 11.18 -1.32
C ALA A 182 -7.49 11.30 -1.06
N VAL A 183 -6.91 10.33 -0.34
CA VAL A 183 -5.46 10.27 -0.08
C VAL A 183 -4.72 9.76 -1.31
N GLY A 184 -5.21 8.72 -1.98
CA GLY A 184 -4.65 8.27 -3.26
C GLY A 184 -4.61 9.38 -4.32
N ARG A 185 -5.64 10.24 -4.37
CA ARG A 185 -5.61 11.46 -5.19
C ARG A 185 -4.47 12.41 -4.79
N SER A 186 -4.23 12.58 -3.50
CA SER A 186 -3.18 13.47 -3.00
C SER A 186 -1.79 12.91 -3.33
N ILE A 187 -1.62 11.59 -3.20
CA ILE A 187 -0.42 10.86 -3.63
C ILE A 187 -0.17 11.06 -5.13
N LEU A 188 -1.18 10.92 -6.00
CA LEU A 188 -1.03 11.17 -7.44
C LEU A 188 -0.62 12.60 -7.77
N ILE A 189 -1.11 13.59 -7.03
CA ILE A 189 -0.69 14.98 -7.22
C ILE A 189 0.78 15.14 -6.85
N ILE A 190 1.22 14.55 -5.73
CA ILE A 190 2.63 14.56 -5.31
C ILE A 190 3.51 13.88 -6.37
N ILE A 191 3.14 12.66 -6.79
CA ILE A 191 3.85 11.90 -7.84
C ILE A 191 4.03 12.76 -9.10
N TRP A 192 2.97 13.42 -9.57
CA TRP A 192 3.05 14.27 -10.76
C TRP A 192 4.10 15.38 -10.59
N HIS A 193 4.13 16.05 -9.44
CA HIS A 193 5.12 17.11 -9.18
C HIS A 193 6.54 16.56 -9.10
N LEU A 194 6.77 15.45 -8.40
CA LEU A 194 8.09 14.82 -8.32
C LEU A 194 8.57 14.36 -9.70
N LEU A 195 7.71 13.76 -10.52
CA LEU A 195 8.11 13.31 -11.85
C LEU A 195 8.24 14.44 -12.87
N SER A 196 7.62 15.60 -12.62
CA SER A 196 7.73 16.77 -13.52
C SER A 196 9.00 17.59 -13.31
N ASP A 197 9.57 17.53 -12.11
CA ASP A 197 10.78 18.25 -11.73
C ASP A 197 11.80 17.27 -11.14
N PRO A 198 12.90 16.95 -11.85
CA PRO A 198 13.93 16.01 -11.38
C PRO A 198 14.55 16.38 -10.02
N ASP A 199 14.57 17.66 -9.66
CA ASP A 199 15.17 18.16 -8.42
C ASP A 199 14.16 18.23 -7.26
N ALA A 200 12.87 17.96 -7.52
CA ALA A 200 11.85 17.97 -6.49
C ALA A 200 11.93 16.71 -5.62
N HIS A 201 11.89 16.92 -4.30
CA HIS A 201 11.87 15.88 -3.27
C HIS A 201 10.63 16.00 -2.39
N TYR A 202 10.13 14.87 -1.91
CA TYR A 202 8.98 14.86 -1.01
C TYR A 202 9.40 15.26 0.40
N GLN A 203 8.69 16.24 0.96
CA GLN A 203 8.83 16.63 2.36
C GLN A 203 7.47 16.48 3.05
N ASP A 204 7.43 15.69 4.11
CA ASP A 204 6.21 15.57 4.90
C ASP A 204 5.93 16.88 5.65
N LEU A 205 4.68 17.33 5.57
CA LEU A 205 4.27 18.60 6.19
C LEU A 205 3.91 18.45 7.67
N GLY A 206 4.03 17.24 8.22
CA GLY A 206 3.65 16.90 9.57
C GLY A 206 2.15 16.66 9.76
N PRO A 207 1.78 16.01 10.88
CA PRO A 207 0.37 15.76 11.21
C PRO A 207 -0.38 17.06 11.55
N ASP A 208 0.32 18.05 12.11
CA ASP A 208 -0.28 19.31 12.58
C ASP A 208 -0.58 20.32 11.45
N PHE A 209 -0.15 20.00 10.22
CA PHE A 209 -0.37 20.85 9.05
C PHE A 209 -1.80 21.35 8.90
N TYR A 210 -2.77 20.49 9.22
CA TYR A 210 -4.18 20.82 9.09
C TYR A 210 -4.74 21.63 10.26
N ASP A 211 -4.07 21.67 11.40
CA ASP A 211 -4.47 22.49 12.54
C ASP A 211 -4.08 23.94 12.31
N HIS A 212 -2.88 24.18 11.80
CA HIS A 212 -2.39 25.52 11.46
C HIS A 212 -3.11 26.17 10.26
N ARG A 213 -3.78 25.38 9.41
CA ARG A 213 -4.55 25.86 8.23
C ARG A 213 -6.06 25.89 8.40
N ILE A 214 -6.61 25.31 9.47
CA ILE A 214 -7.97 25.68 9.86
C ILE A 214 -7.87 27.15 10.21
N SER A 215 -8.59 28.03 9.50
CA SER A 215 -8.52 29.46 9.79
C SER A 215 -8.72 29.65 11.30
N PRO A 216 -7.88 30.42 11.99
CA PRO A 216 -8.04 30.68 13.42
C PRO A 216 -9.48 31.09 13.75
N GLU A 217 -10.14 31.82 12.86
CA GLU A 217 -11.55 32.18 12.91
C GLU A 217 -12.54 31.00 12.87
N ARG A 218 -12.24 29.91 12.16
CA ARG A 218 -13.06 28.71 12.18
C ARG A 218 -12.86 27.90 13.47
N LEU A 219 -11.62 27.82 13.96
CA LEU A 219 -11.34 27.17 15.24
C LEU A 219 -11.99 27.93 16.40
N LYS A 220 -11.81 29.25 16.44
CA LYS A 220 -12.49 30.20 17.33
C LYS A 220 -14.00 30.00 17.34
N ARG A 221 -14.65 30.00 16.16
CA ARG A 221 -16.11 29.77 16.06
C ARG A 221 -16.55 28.41 16.56
N ASN A 222 -15.76 27.36 16.34
CA ASN A 222 -16.07 26.03 16.88
C ASN A 222 -16.01 26.03 18.41
N HIS A 223 -14.96 26.61 19.01
CA HIS A 223 -14.83 26.69 20.47
C HIS A 223 -15.93 27.54 21.11
N VAL A 224 -16.28 28.68 20.50
CA VAL A 224 -17.43 29.49 20.93
C VAL A 224 -18.69 28.63 20.94
N ARG A 225 -18.97 27.93 19.84
CA ARG A 225 -20.16 27.08 19.72
C ARG A 225 -20.18 25.93 20.73
N GLU A 226 -19.04 25.31 21.01
CA GLU A 226 -18.92 24.23 22.00
C GLU A 226 -19.20 24.74 23.42
N LEU A 227 -18.66 25.89 23.79
CA LEU A 227 -18.90 26.53 25.08
C LEU A 227 -20.36 27.01 25.21
N GLU A 228 -20.94 27.58 24.16
CA GLU A 228 -22.36 27.96 24.12
C GLU A 228 -23.29 26.74 24.26
N ALA A 229 -22.95 25.62 23.62
CA ALA A 229 -23.71 24.38 23.76
C ALA A 229 -23.68 23.80 25.20
N LEU A 230 -22.67 24.16 26.00
CA LEU A 230 -22.58 23.83 27.42
C LEU A 230 -23.29 24.85 28.32
N GLY A 231 -23.96 25.84 27.74
CA GLY A 231 -24.75 26.86 28.47
C GLY A 231 -23.97 28.12 28.86
N TYR A 232 -22.73 28.27 28.40
CA TYR A 232 -21.94 29.47 28.66
C TYR A 232 -22.23 30.56 27.63
N LYS A 233 -22.38 31.80 28.08
CA LYS A 233 -22.33 32.95 27.17
C LYS A 233 -20.85 33.28 26.91
N VAL A 234 -20.40 33.16 25.68
CA VAL A 234 -18.99 33.37 25.32
C VAL A 234 -18.80 34.77 24.75
N THR A 235 -17.88 35.52 25.33
CA THR A 235 -17.39 36.81 24.83
C THR A 235 -15.88 36.69 24.68
N LEU A 236 -15.36 37.02 23.50
CA LEU A 236 -13.94 36.91 23.19
C LEU A 236 -13.32 38.30 23.14
N GLU A 237 -12.34 38.52 24.00
CA GLU A 237 -11.52 39.73 24.01
C GLU A 237 -10.11 39.40 23.49
N PRO A 238 -9.50 40.27 22.67
CA PRO A 238 -8.11 40.10 22.27
C PRO A 238 -7.19 40.08 23.50
N ALA A 239 -6.21 39.18 23.51
CA ALA A 239 -5.16 39.25 24.52
C ALA A 239 -4.37 40.57 24.36
N PRO A 240 -3.93 41.20 25.47
CA PRO A 240 -3.14 42.42 25.44
C PRO A 240 -1.78 42.23 24.79
#